data_AF-A0A553QJ23-F1
#
_entry.id   AF-A0A553QJ23-F1
#
_cell.length_a   1.000
_cell.length_b   1.000
_cell.length_c   1.000
_cell.angle_alpha   90.00
_cell.angle_beta   90.00
_cell.angle_gamma   90.00
#
_symmetry.space_group_name_H-M   'P 1'
#
loop_
_entity.id
_entity.type
_entity.pdbx_description
1 polymer ?
#
loop_
_entity_poly.entity_id
_entity_poly.type
_entity_poly.pdbx_seq_one_letter_code
_entity_poly.pdbx_strand_id
1 'polypeptide(L)'
;MAAAAQWELGDIFTHFDEKPQGAASLAQVHKAVLADGRTVAVKVQHPKVQHQSSKDIVVMEFLLRMVHWLFPDFGFMWLVDEAKKNMPLELDFINEGRNADRIAEMLKEFSFLKIPKIHWDLSTKRVLTMDFVEGGQVNDREYMRKHCIDVNEPSWWETELEAARGNESALWKSIRAAGPEDYIEEISGASNRIRSHGSM
;
A
#
# COMPACT_ATOMS: atom_id res chain seq x y z
N MET A 1 -13.43 -15.26 22.26
CA MET A 1 -12.01 -15.60 22.52
C MET A 1 -11.67 -16.82 21.68
N ALA A 2 -11.11 -16.63 20.48
CA ALA A 2 -10.66 -17.75 19.66
C ALA A 2 -9.35 -18.27 20.26
N ALA A 3 -9.32 -19.55 20.64
CA ALA A 3 -8.12 -20.23 21.06
C ALA A 3 -7.09 -20.15 19.92
N ALA A 4 -5.93 -19.57 20.19
CA ALA A 4 -4.80 -19.65 19.28
C ALA A 4 -4.35 -21.12 19.28
N ALA A 5 -4.76 -21.87 18.26
CA ALA A 5 -4.19 -23.19 18.01
C ALA A 5 -2.67 -23.01 17.84
N GLN A 6 -1.91 -23.69 18.70
CA GLN A 6 -0.46 -23.66 18.72
C GLN A 6 0.00 -24.69 17.68
N TRP A 7 0.08 -24.25 16.43
CA TRP A 7 0.58 -25.06 15.33
C TRP A 7 2.10 -25.09 15.36
N GLU A 8 2.70 -26.27 15.18
CA GLU A 8 4.12 -26.35 14.82
C GLU A 8 4.27 -26.00 13.33
N LEU A 9 5.40 -25.37 12.95
CA LEU A 9 5.65 -24.99 11.54
C LEU A 9 5.52 -26.18 10.59
N GLY A 10 5.90 -27.38 11.04
CA GLY A 10 5.81 -28.63 10.26
C GLY A 10 4.38 -29.13 10.02
N ASP A 11 3.40 -28.68 10.79
CA ASP A 11 1.98 -29.04 10.60
C ASP A 11 1.33 -28.20 9.50
N ILE A 12 1.87 -27.01 9.24
CA ILE A 12 1.35 -26.04 8.26
C ILE A 12 2.13 -26.12 6.94
N PHE A 13 3.45 -26.16 7.03
CA PHE A 13 4.35 -26.05 5.89
C PHE A 13 5.11 -27.36 5.67
N THR A 14 5.06 -27.86 4.44
CA THR A 14 5.93 -28.96 3.99
C THR A 14 7.35 -28.48 3.74
N HIS A 15 7.52 -27.20 3.42
CA HIS A 15 8.81 -26.55 3.27
C HIS A 15 8.71 -25.07 3.67
N PHE A 16 9.73 -24.56 4.35
CA PHE A 16 9.85 -23.14 4.68
C PHE A 16 11.31 -22.71 4.46
N ASP A 17 11.53 -21.71 3.61
CA ASP A 17 12.87 -21.20 3.34
C ASP A 17 13.33 -20.32 4.51
N GLU A 18 14.33 -20.78 5.26
CA GLU A 18 14.92 -20.02 6.36
C GLU A 18 15.56 -18.72 5.87
N LYS A 19 16.03 -18.68 4.62
CA LYS A 19 16.59 -17.48 4.05
C LYS A 19 15.45 -16.60 3.52
N PRO A 20 15.33 -15.35 3.99
CA PRO A 20 14.32 -14.45 3.47
C PRO A 20 14.64 -14.12 1.99
N GLN A 21 13.62 -14.12 1.14
CA GLN A 21 13.74 -13.65 -0.25
C GLN A 21 13.76 -12.12 -0.34
N GLY A 22 13.12 -11.46 0.63
CA GLY A 22 13.09 -10.00 0.71
C GLY A 22 13.08 -9.55 2.16
N ALA A 23 13.72 -8.41 2.42
CA ALA A 23 13.64 -7.71 3.68
C ALA A 23 13.13 -6.29 3.42
N ALA A 24 12.08 -5.91 4.13
CA ALA A 24 11.58 -4.55 4.18
C ALA A 24 11.92 -3.94 5.55
N SER A 25 11.66 -2.64 5.72
CA SER A 25 11.97 -1.89 6.95
C SER A 25 11.41 -2.53 8.23
N LEU A 26 10.23 -3.17 8.18
CA LEU A 26 9.52 -3.70 9.35
C LEU A 26 9.47 -5.24 9.41
N ALA A 27 9.81 -5.93 8.33
CA ALA A 27 9.52 -7.36 8.17
C ALA A 27 10.40 -8.06 7.14
N GLN A 28 10.45 -9.38 7.26
CA GLN A 28 11.07 -10.29 6.30
C GLN A 28 10.02 -11.07 5.54
N VAL A 29 10.28 -11.42 4.28
CA VAL A 29 9.42 -12.25 3.46
C VAL A 29 10.14 -13.55 3.14
N HIS A 30 9.50 -14.67 3.48
CA HIS A 30 9.99 -16.02 3.25
C HIS A 30 9.13 -16.73 2.21
N LYS A 31 9.74 -17.60 1.41
CA LYS A 31 9.01 -18.52 0.53
C LYS A 31 8.72 -19.80 1.32
N ALA A 32 7.49 -20.29 1.24
CA ALA A 32 7.10 -21.54 1.88
C ALA A 32 6.14 -22.35 0.99
N VAL A 33 5.99 -23.62 1.30
CA VAL A 33 5.06 -24.56 0.64
C VAL A 33 4.13 -25.13 1.70
N LEU A 34 2.83 -24.99 1.48
CA LEU A 34 1.78 -25.50 2.37
C LEU A 34 1.69 -27.03 2.30
N ALA A 35 0.99 -27.63 3.26
CA ALA A 35 0.68 -29.07 3.26
C ALA A 35 -0.07 -29.55 2.01
N ASP A 36 -0.83 -28.68 1.35
CA ASP A 36 -1.54 -28.98 0.10
C ASP A 36 -0.73 -28.72 -1.18
N GLY A 37 0.56 -28.36 -1.03
CA GLY A 37 1.49 -28.11 -2.14
C GLY A 37 1.46 -26.70 -2.71
N ARG A 38 0.57 -25.80 -2.26
CA ARG A 38 0.56 -24.41 -2.70
C ARG A 38 1.80 -23.67 -2.18
N THR A 39 2.42 -22.88 -3.05
CA THR A 39 3.55 -22.02 -2.69
C THR A 39 3.04 -20.65 -2.22
N VAL A 40 3.54 -20.18 -1.07
CA VAL A 40 3.12 -18.95 -0.42
C VAL A 40 4.31 -18.06 -0.06
N ALA A 41 4.05 -16.76 -0.02
CA ALA A 41 4.93 -15.77 0.60
C ALA A 41 4.46 -15.53 2.05
N VAL A 42 5.38 -15.67 3.00
CA VAL A 42 5.13 -15.47 4.43
C VAL A 42 5.91 -14.24 4.90
N LYS A 43 5.21 -13.14 5.13
CA LYS A 43 5.78 -11.89 5.63
C LYS A 43 5.71 -11.89 7.17
N VAL A 44 6.84 -11.80 7.84
CA VAL A 44 6.98 -11.89 9.30
C VAL A 44 7.58 -10.60 9.85
N GLN A 45 6.89 -9.96 10.79
CA GLN A 45 7.41 -8.76 11.46
C GLN A 45 8.66 -9.05 12.29
N HIS A 46 9.62 -8.12 12.27
CA HIS A 46 10.76 -8.20 13.17
C HIS A 46 10.31 -8.20 14.64
N PRO A 47 10.89 -9.06 15.52
CA PRO A 47 10.42 -9.24 16.89
C PRO A 47 10.26 -7.94 17.67
N LYS A 48 11.20 -7.01 17.50
CA LYS A 48 11.30 -5.76 18.28
C LYS A 48 10.63 -4.55 17.62
N VAL A 49 10.07 -4.69 16.42
CA VAL A 49 9.65 -3.52 15.62
C VAL A 49 8.55 -2.72 16.33
N GLN A 50 7.45 -3.34 16.79
CA GLN A 50 6.37 -2.62 17.48
C GLN A 50 6.84 -1.81 18.69
N HIS A 51 7.73 -2.36 19.51
CA HIS A 51 8.19 -1.66 20.72
C HIS A 51 9.22 -0.57 20.42
N GLN A 52 10.07 -0.79 19.40
CA GLN A 52 11.07 0.20 19.00
C GLN A 52 10.43 1.37 18.25
N SER A 53 9.52 1.09 17.32
CA SER A 53 8.91 2.13 16.49
C SER A 53 8.11 3.14 17.33
N SER A 54 7.41 2.70 18.38
CA SER A 54 6.77 3.62 19.34
C SER A 54 7.76 4.52 20.09
N LYS A 55 8.96 4.01 20.42
CA LYS A 55 10.01 4.84 21.05
C LYS A 55 10.60 5.82 20.05
N ASP A 56 10.81 5.39 18.81
CA ASP A 56 11.34 6.22 17.74
C ASP A 56 10.44 7.42 17.49
N ILE A 57 9.11 7.23 17.50
CA ILE A 57 8.14 8.34 17.45
C ILE A 57 8.33 9.33 18.60
N VAL A 58 8.47 8.84 19.84
CA VAL A 58 8.60 9.70 21.03
C VAL A 58 9.90 10.51 20.96
N VAL A 59 10.99 9.88 20.53
CA VAL A 59 12.28 10.56 20.33
C VAL A 59 12.19 11.59 19.21
N MET A 60 11.55 11.24 18.09
CA MET A 60 11.34 12.14 16.95
C MET A 60 10.51 13.36 17.35
N GLU A 61 9.44 13.16 18.12
CA GLU A 61 8.62 14.24 18.67
C GLU A 61 9.44 15.15 19.58
N PHE A 62 10.21 14.59 20.50
CA PHE A 62 11.04 15.36 21.40
C PHE A 62 12.06 16.22 20.64
N LEU A 63 12.78 15.63 19.68
CA LEU A 63 13.76 16.33 18.86
C LEU A 63 13.13 17.44 18.03
N LEU A 64 11.99 17.19 17.41
CA LEU A 64 11.31 18.20 16.58
C LEU A 64 10.75 19.35 17.42
N ARG A 65 10.28 19.09 18.65
CA ARG A 65 9.91 20.17 19.58
C ARG A 65 11.11 21.02 20.00
N MET A 66 12.27 20.40 20.22
CA MET A 66 13.51 21.13 20.53
C MET A 66 13.98 22.00 19.34
N VAL A 67 13.92 21.45 18.12
CA VAL A 67 14.27 22.21 16.91
C VAL A 67 13.29 23.35 16.69
N HIS A 68 11.99 23.12 16.84
CA HIS A 68 10.98 24.17 16.73
C HIS A 68 11.17 25.28 17.77
N TRP A 69 11.63 24.94 18.98
CA TRP A 69 11.97 25.93 20.01
C TRP A 69 13.18 26.79 19.62
N LEU A 70 14.21 26.20 19.01
CA LEU A 70 15.40 26.92 18.53
C LEU A 70 15.15 27.71 17.24
N PHE A 71 14.28 27.18 16.37
CA PHE A 71 13.97 27.70 15.04
C PHE A 71 12.44 27.69 14.84
N PRO A 72 11.72 28.73 15.28
CA PRO A 72 10.26 28.79 15.23
C PRO A 72 9.68 28.64 13.82
N ASP A 73 10.43 29.04 12.78
CA ASP A 73 10.04 28.90 11.37
C ASP A 73 10.13 27.45 10.85
N PHE A 74 10.64 26.52 11.66
CA PHE A 74 10.77 25.11 11.28
C PHE A 74 9.44 24.36 11.45
N GLY A 75 8.77 24.09 10.32
CA GLY A 75 7.42 23.52 10.25
C GLY A 75 7.36 22.03 9.89
N PHE A 76 8.01 21.15 10.64
CA PHE A 76 7.97 19.68 10.41
C PHE A 76 7.15 18.90 11.45
N MET A 77 6.45 19.57 12.36
CA MET A 77 5.68 18.89 13.40
C MET A 77 4.58 17.98 12.81
N TRP A 78 4.00 18.36 11.67
CA TRP A 78 3.01 17.56 10.95
C TRP A 78 3.52 16.16 10.55
N LEU A 79 4.83 15.99 10.34
CA LEU A 79 5.42 14.70 10.00
C LEU A 79 5.35 13.72 11.18
N VAL A 80 5.47 14.24 12.41
CA VAL A 80 5.30 13.44 13.63
C VAL A 80 3.87 12.96 13.77
N ASP A 81 2.92 13.83 13.51
CA ASP A 81 1.50 13.49 13.61
C ASP A 81 1.12 12.43 12.56
N GLU A 82 1.65 12.56 11.34
CA GLU A 82 1.45 11.58 10.28
C GLU A 82 2.12 10.22 10.63
N ALA A 83 3.35 10.24 11.16
CA ALA A 83 4.02 9.03 11.61
C ALA A 83 3.27 8.33 12.77
N LYS A 84 2.78 9.10 13.75
CA LYS A 84 1.95 8.60 14.87
C LYS A 84 0.69 7.91 14.39
N LYS A 85 0.07 8.46 13.34
CA LYS A 85 -1.18 7.94 12.78
C LYS A 85 -0.94 6.70 11.92
N ASN A 86 0.11 6.69 11.09
CA ASN A 86 0.32 5.63 10.10
C ASN A 86 1.09 4.43 10.63
N MET A 87 2.05 4.63 11.53
CA MET A 87 2.90 3.54 12.02
C MET A 87 2.10 2.40 12.70
N PRO A 88 1.05 2.65 13.50
CA PRO A 88 0.19 1.58 14.00
C PRO A 88 -0.51 0.78 12.90
N LEU A 89 -0.84 1.43 11.78
CA LEU A 89 -1.47 0.78 10.61
C LEU A 89 -0.46 -0.08 9.85
N GLU A 90 0.79 0.36 9.72
CA GLU A 90 1.88 -0.43 9.12
C GLU A 90 2.25 -1.66 9.96
N LEU A 91 2.04 -1.59 11.27
CA LEU A 91 2.31 -2.68 12.22
C LEU A 91 1.14 -3.65 12.40
N ASP A 92 0.02 -3.44 11.71
CA ASP A 92 -1.12 -4.34 11.70
C ASP A 92 -1.28 -4.98 10.31
N PHE A 93 -0.69 -6.17 10.15
CA PHE A 93 -0.76 -6.89 8.89
C PHE A 93 -2.16 -7.38 8.50
N ILE A 94 -3.12 -7.39 9.44
CA ILE A 94 -4.53 -7.64 9.09
C ILE A 94 -5.08 -6.45 8.31
N ASN A 95 -4.66 -5.22 8.63
CA ASN A 95 -5.02 -4.04 7.85
C ASN A 95 -4.43 -4.10 6.44
N GLU A 96 -3.15 -4.48 6.32
CA GLU A 96 -2.49 -4.70 5.02
C GLU A 96 -3.22 -5.74 4.18
N GLY A 97 -3.52 -6.92 4.73
CA GLY A 97 -4.26 -7.96 4.01
C GLY A 97 -5.67 -7.52 3.56
N ARG A 98 -6.39 -6.75 4.39
CA ARG A 98 -7.72 -6.22 4.01
C ARG A 98 -7.63 -5.21 2.89
N ASN A 99 -6.56 -4.42 2.86
CA ASN A 99 -6.30 -3.50 1.76
C ASN A 99 -5.98 -4.27 0.47
N ALA A 100 -5.21 -5.35 0.56
CA ALA A 100 -4.96 -6.24 -0.58
C ALA A 100 -6.26 -6.82 -1.16
N ASP A 101 -7.15 -7.34 -0.31
CA ASP A 101 -8.47 -7.85 -0.75
C ASP A 101 -9.32 -6.76 -1.42
N ARG A 102 -9.33 -5.53 -0.87
CA ARG A 102 -10.04 -4.40 -1.49
C ARG A 102 -9.48 -4.05 -2.86
N ILE A 103 -8.16 -3.98 -2.98
CA ILE A 103 -7.49 -3.68 -4.24
C ILE A 103 -7.75 -4.78 -5.26
N ALA A 104 -7.74 -6.05 -4.84
CA ALA A 104 -8.06 -7.18 -5.71
C ALA A 104 -9.49 -7.07 -6.29
N GLU A 105 -10.47 -6.67 -5.48
CA GLU A 105 -11.85 -6.47 -5.95
C GLU A 105 -11.97 -5.24 -6.87
N MET A 106 -11.33 -4.12 -6.51
CA MET A 106 -11.35 -2.88 -7.30
C MET A 106 -10.73 -3.06 -8.68
N LEU A 107 -9.73 -3.94 -8.80
CA LEU A 107 -8.92 -4.10 -10.01
C LEU A 107 -9.17 -5.45 -10.71
N LYS A 108 -10.23 -6.17 -10.36
CA LYS A 108 -10.53 -7.51 -10.89
C LYS A 108 -10.70 -7.57 -12.41
N GLU A 109 -11.03 -6.45 -13.06
CA GLU A 109 -11.21 -6.36 -14.51
C GLU A 109 -9.89 -6.31 -15.28
N PHE A 110 -8.78 -5.96 -14.60
CA PHE A 110 -7.46 -5.87 -15.22
C PHE A 110 -6.75 -7.23 -15.22
N SER A 111 -6.93 -8.00 -16.30
CA SER A 111 -6.35 -9.34 -16.44
C SER A 111 -4.82 -9.39 -16.40
N PHE A 112 -4.15 -8.27 -16.68
CA PHE A 112 -2.68 -8.16 -16.61
C PHE A 112 -2.15 -7.92 -15.20
N LEU A 113 -3.01 -7.56 -14.24
CA LEU A 113 -2.62 -7.26 -12.87
C LEU A 113 -2.98 -8.43 -11.95
N LYS A 114 -1.97 -9.00 -11.28
CA LYS A 114 -2.15 -10.05 -10.29
C LYS A 114 -1.98 -9.50 -8.89
N ILE A 115 -3.06 -9.53 -8.10
CA ILE A 115 -3.00 -9.28 -6.66
C ILE A 115 -2.91 -10.63 -5.94
N PRO A 116 -1.90 -10.86 -5.09
CA PRO A 116 -1.79 -12.10 -4.30
C PRO A 116 -3.00 -12.30 -3.39
N LYS A 117 -3.58 -13.50 -3.38
CA LYS A 117 -4.65 -13.83 -2.43
C LYS A 117 -4.08 -13.97 -1.03
N ILE A 118 -4.78 -13.42 -0.03
CA ILE A 118 -4.43 -13.59 1.38
C ILE A 118 -4.95 -14.94 1.92
N HIS A 119 -4.09 -15.68 2.62
CA HIS A 119 -4.46 -16.89 3.36
C HIS A 119 -4.74 -16.49 4.81
N TRP A 120 -5.99 -16.10 5.06
CA TRP A 120 -6.44 -15.51 6.33
C TRP A 120 -6.33 -16.45 7.53
N ASP A 121 -6.49 -17.74 7.30
CA ASP A 121 -6.28 -18.83 8.26
C ASP A 121 -4.82 -18.93 8.74
N LEU A 122 -3.88 -18.43 7.93
CA LEU A 122 -2.44 -18.42 8.20
C LEU A 122 -1.91 -16.99 8.44
N SER A 123 -2.80 -16.03 8.71
CA SER A 123 -2.44 -14.62 8.89
C SER A 123 -2.85 -14.08 10.25
N THR A 124 -1.99 -13.24 10.82
CA THR A 124 -2.17 -12.58 12.11
C THR A 124 -1.74 -11.12 11.99
N LYS A 125 -1.80 -10.35 13.09
CA LYS A 125 -1.27 -8.98 13.10
C LYS A 125 0.22 -8.88 12.79
N ARG A 126 0.98 -9.96 12.97
CA ARG A 126 2.46 -9.98 12.85
C ARG A 126 2.98 -10.89 11.73
N VAL A 127 2.11 -11.69 11.13
CA VAL A 127 2.43 -12.63 10.06
C VAL A 127 1.37 -12.47 8.97
N LEU A 128 1.77 -12.18 7.74
CA LEU A 128 0.88 -12.12 6.58
C LEU A 128 1.27 -13.21 5.60
N THR A 129 0.35 -14.12 5.31
CA THR A 129 0.56 -15.20 4.36
C THR A 129 -0.27 -14.93 3.11
N MET A 130 0.37 -14.94 1.95
CA MET A 130 -0.27 -14.65 0.65
C MET A 130 0.25 -15.57 -0.45
N ASP A 131 -0.45 -15.64 -1.57
CA ASP A 131 0.03 -16.35 -2.76
C ASP A 131 1.44 -15.89 -3.13
N PHE A 132 2.32 -16.85 -3.44
CA PHE A 132 3.63 -16.52 -3.99
C PHE A 132 3.48 -16.18 -5.48
N VAL A 133 3.94 -14.99 -5.87
CA VAL A 133 3.96 -14.55 -7.27
C VAL A 133 5.41 -14.50 -7.75
N GLU A 134 5.68 -15.20 -8.84
CA GLU A 134 6.99 -15.20 -9.49
C GLU A 134 7.08 -14.06 -10.50
N GLY A 135 8.23 -13.38 -10.53
CA GLY A 135 8.46 -12.26 -11.41
C GLY A 135 9.76 -11.52 -11.10
N GLY A 136 10.08 -10.52 -11.93
CA GLY A 136 11.16 -9.59 -11.69
C GLY A 136 10.68 -8.34 -10.96
N GLN A 137 11.59 -7.68 -10.26
CA GLN A 137 11.30 -6.37 -9.68
C GLN A 137 11.13 -5.33 -10.78
N VAL A 138 10.27 -4.33 -10.55
CA VAL A 138 10.02 -3.23 -11.49
C VAL A 138 11.26 -2.36 -11.78
N ASN A 139 12.33 -2.51 -11.00
CA ASN A 139 13.61 -1.84 -11.20
C ASN A 139 14.70 -2.77 -11.76
N ASP A 140 14.38 -4.05 -12.02
CA ASP A 140 15.33 -5.02 -12.56
C ASP A 140 15.38 -4.94 -14.10
N ARG A 141 16.26 -4.08 -14.59
CA ARG A 141 16.48 -3.89 -16.03
C ARG A 141 17.00 -5.14 -16.73
N GLU A 142 17.73 -6.00 -16.03
CA GLU A 142 18.25 -7.23 -16.64
C GLU A 142 17.14 -8.25 -16.84
N TYR A 143 16.28 -8.42 -15.83
CA TYR A 143 15.07 -9.23 -15.94
C TYR A 143 14.19 -8.73 -17.09
N MET A 144 13.93 -7.42 -17.15
CA MET A 144 13.11 -6.82 -18.21
C MET A 144 13.68 -7.09 -19.60
N ARG A 145 14.99 -6.88 -19.80
CA ARG A 145 15.66 -7.17 -21.08
C ARG A 145 15.54 -8.65 -21.45
N LYS A 146 15.78 -9.55 -20.49
CA LYS A 146 15.72 -11.01 -20.71
C LYS A 146 14.32 -11.50 -21.08
N HIS A 147 13.28 -10.83 -20.59
CA HIS A 147 11.88 -11.17 -20.84
C HIS A 147 11.22 -10.27 -21.90
N CYS A 148 12.02 -9.48 -22.64
CA CYS A 148 11.54 -8.56 -23.68
C CYS A 148 10.45 -7.59 -23.20
N ILE A 149 10.56 -7.12 -21.95
CA ILE A 149 9.71 -6.08 -21.38
C ILE A 149 10.36 -4.74 -21.72
N ASP A 150 9.72 -3.97 -22.61
CA ASP A 150 10.20 -2.63 -22.97
C ASP A 150 9.82 -1.63 -21.86
N VAL A 151 10.80 -0.87 -21.39
CA VAL A 151 10.66 0.16 -20.34
C VAL A 151 10.52 1.56 -20.91
N ASN A 152 10.78 1.74 -22.20
CA ASN A 152 10.76 3.02 -22.90
C ASN A 152 9.61 3.12 -23.92
N GLU A 153 9.03 2.00 -24.34
CA GLU A 153 7.74 2.05 -25.03
C GLU A 153 6.64 2.43 -24.04
N PRO A 154 5.89 3.51 -24.30
CA PRO A 154 4.67 3.76 -23.57
C PRO A 154 3.73 2.58 -23.80
N SER A 155 3.37 1.90 -22.71
CA SER A 155 2.40 0.82 -22.77
C SER A 155 1.13 1.30 -23.49
N TRP A 156 0.56 0.43 -24.32
CA TRP A 156 -0.57 0.59 -25.23
C TRP A 156 -1.75 1.50 -24.78
N TRP A 157 -1.88 1.81 -23.48
CA TRP A 157 -2.81 2.83 -22.97
C TRP A 157 -2.54 4.23 -23.51
N GLU A 158 -1.31 4.62 -23.88
CA GLU A 158 -1.09 5.89 -24.57
C GLU A 158 -1.75 5.88 -25.96
N THR A 159 -1.59 4.78 -26.71
CA THR A 159 -2.25 4.58 -28.01
C THR A 159 -3.77 4.54 -27.87
N GLU A 160 -4.29 3.95 -26.79
CA GLU A 160 -5.71 3.87 -26.49
C GLU A 160 -6.27 5.22 -26.00
N LEU A 161 -5.49 5.99 -25.24
CA LEU A 161 -5.81 7.37 -24.89
C LEU A 161 -5.73 8.31 -26.10
N GLU A 162 -4.79 8.12 -27.03
CA GLU A 162 -4.74 8.87 -28.29
C GLU A 162 -5.91 8.51 -29.20
N ALA A 163 -6.28 7.23 -29.28
CA ALA A 163 -7.49 6.78 -29.96
C ALA A 163 -8.76 7.36 -29.30
N ALA A 164 -8.79 7.46 -27.96
CA ALA A 164 -9.88 8.09 -27.22
C ALA A 164 -9.91 9.63 -27.39
N ARG A 165 -8.74 10.29 -27.56
CA ARG A 165 -8.66 11.71 -27.95
C ARG A 165 -9.23 11.96 -29.36
N GLY A 166 -9.17 10.96 -30.24
CA GLY A 166 -9.79 11.01 -31.57
C GLY A 166 -11.33 10.92 -31.55
N ASN A 167 -11.93 10.45 -30.45
CA ASN A 167 -13.37 10.26 -30.31
C ASN A 167 -13.90 10.99 -29.06
N GLU A 168 -13.60 12.29 -28.96
CA GLU A 168 -14.10 13.15 -27.89
C GLU A 168 -15.64 13.10 -27.81
N SER A 169 -16.15 12.43 -26.78
CA SER A 169 -17.55 12.50 -26.39
C SER A 169 -17.89 13.93 -25.92
N ALA A 170 -19.15 14.32 -26.10
CA ALA A 170 -19.67 15.64 -25.74
C ALA A 170 -19.34 16.06 -24.29
N LEU A 171 -19.10 15.08 -23.40
CA LEU A 171 -18.71 15.27 -22.01
C LEU A 171 -17.33 15.95 -21.86
N TRP A 172 -16.35 15.57 -22.68
CA TRP A 172 -15.00 16.16 -22.61
C TRP A 172 -14.93 17.53 -23.25
N LYS A 173 -15.80 17.79 -24.24
CA LYS A 173 -15.99 19.13 -24.82
C LYS A 173 -16.65 20.10 -23.83
N SER A 174 -17.62 19.64 -23.04
CA SER A 174 -18.23 20.47 -21.98
C SER A 174 -17.27 20.79 -20.83
N ILE A 175 -16.40 19.85 -20.46
CA ILE A 175 -15.38 20.07 -19.41
C ILE A 175 -14.32 21.09 -19.84
N ARG A 176 -13.95 21.11 -21.12
CA ARG A 176 -12.98 22.08 -21.66
C ARG A 176 -13.58 23.47 -21.94
N ALA A 177 -14.90 23.53 -22.16
CA ALA A 177 -15.62 24.78 -22.37
C ALA A 177 -15.91 25.53 -21.05
N ALA A 178 -15.89 24.83 -19.91
CA ALA A 178 -15.98 25.45 -18.61
C ALA A 178 -14.67 26.19 -18.28
N GLY A 179 -14.76 27.50 -18.12
CA GLY A 179 -13.62 28.32 -17.69
C GLY A 179 -13.32 28.07 -16.22
N PRO A 180 -12.11 28.42 -15.74
CA PRO A 180 -11.79 28.34 -14.30
C PRO A 180 -12.79 29.09 -13.41
N GLU A 181 -13.45 30.11 -13.97
CA GLU A 181 -14.55 30.89 -13.37
C GLU A 181 -15.76 30.01 -12.97
N ASP A 182 -16.11 29.01 -13.79
CA ASP A 182 -17.31 28.17 -13.61
C ASP A 182 -17.16 27.19 -12.43
N TYR A 183 -15.93 26.76 -12.15
CA TYR A 183 -15.61 25.90 -11.01
C TYR A 183 -15.53 26.69 -9.69
N ILE A 184 -15.25 28.00 -9.75
CA ILE A 184 -15.14 28.84 -8.56
C ILE A 184 -16.51 29.09 -7.92
N GLU A 185 -17.59 29.26 -8.70
CA GLU A 185 -18.94 29.39 -8.14
C GLU A 185 -19.42 28.10 -7.46
N GLU A 186 -19.10 26.93 -8.03
CA GLU A 186 -19.51 25.63 -7.49
C GLU A 186 -18.76 25.29 -6.19
N ILE A 187 -17.45 25.58 -6.13
CA ILE A 187 -16.62 25.44 -4.92
C ILE A 187 -17.02 26.45 -3.85
N SER A 188 -17.36 27.69 -4.23
CA SER A 188 -17.83 28.73 -3.31
C SER A 188 -19.22 28.40 -2.74
N GLY A 189 -20.11 27.84 -3.57
CA GLY A 189 -21.43 27.36 -3.16
C GLY A 189 -21.38 26.15 -2.24
N ALA A 190 -20.44 25.22 -2.46
CA ALA A 190 -20.20 24.07 -1.58
C ALA A 190 -19.64 24.51 -0.21
N SER A 191 -18.73 25.48 -0.17
CA SER A 191 -18.16 26.03 1.06
C SER A 191 -19.20 26.72 1.96
N ASN A 192 -20.13 27.48 1.38
CA ASN A 192 -21.24 28.10 2.12
C ASN A 192 -22.27 27.10 2.66
N ARG A 193 -22.48 25.97 1.96
CA ARG A 193 -23.40 24.91 2.41
C ARG A 193 -22.84 24.10 3.58
N ILE A 194 -21.52 23.96 3.65
CA ILE A 194 -20.82 23.30 4.76
C ILE A 194 -20.79 24.19 6.02
N ARG A 195 -20.65 25.52 5.87
CA ARG A 195 -20.68 26.45 7.01
C ARG A 195 -22.07 26.62 7.63
N SER A 196 -23.16 26.46 6.88
CA SER A 196 -24.52 26.57 7.42
C SER A 196 -25.03 25.32 8.15
N HIS A 197 -24.37 24.16 7.99
CA HIS A 197 -24.68 22.92 8.71
C HIS A 197 -23.78 22.67 9.94
N GLY A 198 -22.82 23.57 10.21
CA GLY A 198 -21.90 23.48 11.35
C GLY A 198 -22.25 24.35 12.56
N SER A 199 -23.42 24.98 12.57
CA SER A 199 -23.93 25.74 13.73
C SER A 199 -25.36 25.30 14.07
N MET A 200 -25.44 24.14 14.70
CA MET A 200 -26.52 23.74 15.63
C MET A 200 -25.89 22.86 16.71
#